data_AF-M1CDR8-F1
#
_entry.id   AF-M1CDR8-F1
#
_cell.length_a   1.000
_cell.length_b   1.000
_cell.length_c   1.000
_cell.angle_alpha   90.00
_cell.angle_beta   90.00
_cell.angle_gamma   90.00
#
_symmetry.space_group_name_H-M   'P 1'
#
loop_
_entity.id
_entity.type
_entity.pdbx_description
1 polymer ?
#
loop_
_entity_poly.entity_id
_entity_poly.type
_entity_poly.pdbx_seq_one_letter_code
_entity_poly.pdbx_strand_id
1 'polypeptide(L)'
;MAGRILVLRPTSLSEFTDSLQKIKVSLFQHGVKLLIIDSMAALLSGEGVQGPQRQHSLGWHISFIKSVAEFSRIPVVVTNQVRSQSRDGTSHYSFQEQSRGESPVAASKLDSHLVAALGIHWAHAVSIRLIFESRSGQRFIKLAKSPVSPPFAFAFNITSSGISLLNDDGVEMPGPEIHSISCQGHNDVINFGSEMMH
;
A
#
# COMPACT_ATOMS: atom_id res chain seq x y z
N MET A 1 -23.28 -14.61 -22.01
CA MET A 1 -23.26 -13.78 -20.79
C MET A 1 -22.25 -12.66 -21.03
N ALA A 2 -22.68 -11.40 -21.16
CA ALA A 2 -21.75 -10.29 -21.29
C ALA A 2 -20.95 -10.15 -19.99
N GLY A 3 -19.62 -10.07 -20.08
CA GLY A 3 -18.74 -9.98 -18.92
C GLY A 3 -19.07 -8.74 -18.10
N ARG A 4 -19.31 -8.89 -16.79
CA ARG A 4 -19.53 -7.77 -15.85
C ARG A 4 -18.23 -7.08 -15.43
N ILE A 5 -17.12 -7.48 -16.02
CA ILE A 5 -15.76 -7.03 -15.68
C ILE A 5 -15.10 -6.57 -16.97
N LEU A 6 -14.64 -5.32 -16.99
CA LEU A 6 -13.81 -4.76 -18.05
C LEU A 6 -12.35 -4.79 -17.57
N VAL A 7 -11.47 -5.41 -18.34
CA VAL A 7 -10.03 -5.49 -18.03
C VAL A 7 -9.26 -4.70 -19.08
N LEU A 8 -8.51 -3.70 -18.62
CA LEU A 8 -7.56 -2.94 -19.43
C LEU A 8 -6.14 -3.29 -18.99
N ARG A 9 -5.21 -3.40 -19.94
CA ARG A 9 -3.80 -3.76 -19.68
C ARG A 9 -2.86 -2.75 -20.34
N PRO A 10 -2.82 -1.49 -19.87
CA PRO A 10 -1.87 -0.52 -20.38
C PRO A 10 -0.45 -0.96 -20.04
N THR A 11 0.48 -0.75 -20.98
CA THR A 11 1.89 -1.15 -20.87
C THR A 11 2.83 0.02 -20.63
N SER A 12 2.32 1.25 -20.78
CA SER A 12 3.06 2.50 -20.57
C SER A 12 2.24 3.52 -19.78
N LEU A 13 2.88 4.58 -19.28
CA LEU A 13 2.19 5.64 -18.54
C LEU A 13 1.23 6.45 -19.43
N SER A 14 1.56 6.61 -20.72
CA SER A 14 0.69 7.28 -21.70
C SER A 14 -0.57 6.45 -21.97
N GLU A 15 -0.43 5.15 -22.25
CA GLU A 15 -1.58 4.25 -22.46
C GLU A 15 -2.48 4.19 -21.21
N PHE A 16 -1.86 4.21 -20.03
CA PHE A 16 -2.61 4.25 -18.77
C PHE A 16 -3.40 5.55 -18.63
N THR A 17 -2.80 6.68 -18.99
CA THR A 17 -3.45 8.00 -18.98
C THR A 17 -4.66 8.03 -19.92
N ASP A 18 -4.50 7.54 -21.14
CA ASP A 18 -5.59 7.45 -22.11
C ASP A 18 -6.70 6.50 -21.63
N SER A 19 -6.32 5.38 -21.02
CA SER A 19 -7.26 4.42 -20.44
C SER A 19 -8.09 5.02 -19.32
N LEU A 20 -7.47 5.82 -18.43
CA LEU A 20 -8.18 6.53 -17.37
C LEU A 20 -9.20 7.55 -17.91
N GLN A 21 -8.85 8.29 -18.97
CA GLN A 21 -9.76 9.23 -19.61
C GLN A 21 -10.96 8.52 -20.24
N LYS A 22 -10.74 7.39 -20.93
CA LYS A 22 -11.80 6.55 -21.49
C LYS A 22 -12.69 5.92 -20.41
N ILE A 23 -12.10 5.50 -19.30
CA ILE A 23 -12.82 4.96 -18.14
C ILE A 23 -13.80 5.99 -17.60
N LYS A 24 -13.41 7.27 -17.49
CA LYS A 24 -14.32 8.32 -17.01
C LYS A 24 -15.65 8.31 -17.77
N VAL A 25 -15.63 8.20 -19.09
CA VAL A 25 -16.85 8.12 -19.92
C VAL A 25 -17.59 6.80 -19.69
N SER A 26 -16.85 5.69 -19.63
CA SER A 26 -17.41 4.34 -19.50
C SER A 26 -18.06 4.08 -18.14
N LEU A 27 -17.55 4.68 -17.05
CA LEU A 27 -18.09 4.56 -15.69
C LEU A 27 -19.55 5.02 -15.63
N PHE A 28 -19.88 6.12 -16.30
CA PHE A 28 -21.26 6.64 -16.36
C PHE A 28 -22.18 5.76 -17.17
N GLN A 29 -21.70 5.24 -18.30
CA GLN A 29 -22.52 4.48 -19.24
C GLN A 29 -22.88 3.08 -18.70
N HIS A 30 -21.97 2.44 -17.96
CA HIS A 30 -22.09 1.04 -17.59
C HIS A 30 -22.44 0.81 -16.10
N GLY A 31 -22.61 1.88 -15.31
CA GLY A 31 -22.99 1.76 -13.89
C GLY A 31 -21.95 1.00 -13.05
N VAL A 32 -20.67 1.19 -13.34
CA VAL A 32 -19.55 0.50 -12.67
C VAL A 32 -19.60 0.76 -11.16
N LYS A 33 -19.28 -0.26 -10.36
CA LYS A 33 -19.36 -0.20 -8.88
C LYS A 33 -18.00 -0.24 -8.18
N LEU A 34 -16.93 -0.55 -8.89
CA LEU A 34 -15.58 -0.69 -8.35
C LEU A 34 -14.55 -0.47 -9.46
N LEU A 35 -13.50 0.30 -9.16
CA LEU A 35 -12.33 0.42 -10.01
C LEU A 35 -11.11 -0.16 -9.29
N ILE A 36 -10.40 -1.09 -9.93
CA ILE A 36 -9.17 -1.69 -9.41
C ILE A 36 -8.01 -1.30 -10.33
N ILE A 37 -6.93 -0.81 -9.75
CA ILE A 37 -5.69 -0.44 -10.45
C ILE A 37 -4.55 -1.28 -9.87
N ASP A 38 -4.05 -2.23 -10.65
CA ASP A 38 -2.99 -3.17 -10.24
C ASP A 38 -1.85 -3.24 -11.27
N SER A 39 -0.65 -2.71 -11.02
CA SER A 39 -0.30 -1.72 -10.00
C SER A 39 0.28 -0.49 -10.69
N MET A 40 0.00 0.71 -10.16
CA MET A 40 0.63 1.94 -10.65
C MET A 40 2.15 1.91 -10.55
N ALA A 41 2.68 1.20 -9.54
CA ALA A 41 4.11 1.10 -9.31
C ALA A 41 4.85 0.35 -10.44
N ALA A 42 4.19 -0.63 -11.07
CA ALA A 42 4.77 -1.41 -12.15
C ALA A 42 5.06 -0.56 -13.39
N LEU A 43 4.15 0.35 -13.75
CA LEU A 43 4.32 1.28 -14.88
C LEU A 43 5.52 2.22 -14.66
N LEU A 44 5.70 2.69 -13.41
CA LEU A 44 6.83 3.54 -13.07
C LEU A 44 8.17 2.81 -13.15
N SER A 45 8.21 1.51 -12.82
CA SER A 45 9.46 0.72 -12.82
C SER A 45 10.08 0.62 -14.21
N GLY A 46 9.26 0.49 -15.26
CA GLY A 46 9.71 0.25 -16.64
C GLY A 46 10.30 1.47 -17.34
N GLU A 47 9.96 2.68 -16.91
CA GLU A 47 10.27 3.93 -17.65
C GLU A 47 11.65 4.56 -17.33
N GLY A 48 12.52 3.89 -16.56
CA GLY A 48 13.91 4.34 -16.35
C GLY A 48 14.11 5.66 -15.57
N VAL A 49 13.03 6.33 -15.16
CA VAL A 49 13.11 7.61 -14.42
C VAL A 49 13.60 7.37 -12.99
N GLN A 50 14.89 7.61 -12.74
CA GLN A 50 15.48 7.57 -11.40
C GLN A 50 15.37 8.95 -10.73
N GLY A 51 15.13 8.97 -9.41
CA GLY A 51 15.24 10.18 -8.58
C GLY A 51 13.93 10.90 -8.19
N PRO A 52 14.03 12.07 -7.53
CA PRO A 52 12.91 12.84 -6.98
C PRO A 52 11.85 13.27 -8.02
N GLN A 53 12.23 13.38 -9.29
CA GLN A 53 11.30 13.67 -10.40
C GLN A 53 10.22 12.60 -10.58
N ARG A 54 10.46 11.34 -10.19
CA ARG A 54 9.48 10.25 -10.25
C ARG A 54 8.27 10.50 -9.34
N GLN A 55 8.46 11.25 -8.25
CA GLN A 55 7.39 11.57 -7.29
C GLN A 55 6.48 12.70 -7.76
N HIS A 56 6.99 13.62 -8.59
CA HIS A 56 6.20 14.73 -9.15
C HIS A 56 5.36 14.32 -10.36
N SER A 57 5.78 13.31 -11.13
CA SER A 57 5.12 12.87 -12.36
C SER A 57 3.67 12.37 -12.16
N LEU A 58 3.33 11.84 -10.97
CA LEU A 58 2.02 11.22 -10.71
C LEU A 58 0.99 12.13 -10.04
N GLY A 59 1.29 13.41 -9.83
CA GLY A 59 0.35 14.34 -9.18
C GLY A 59 -0.98 14.47 -9.94
N TRP A 60 -0.90 14.45 -11.28
CA TRP A 60 -2.09 14.46 -12.14
C TRP A 60 -2.92 13.18 -11.96
N HIS A 61 -2.30 11.99 -11.99
CA HIS A 61 -3.02 10.70 -11.86
C HIS A 61 -3.71 10.59 -10.50
N ILE A 62 -3.05 11.00 -9.42
CA ILE A 62 -3.65 11.04 -8.08
C ILE A 62 -4.92 11.90 -8.09
N SER A 63 -4.81 13.13 -8.59
CA SER A 63 -5.91 14.10 -8.61
C SER A 63 -7.06 13.62 -9.50
N PHE A 64 -6.73 13.08 -10.67
CA PHE A 64 -7.71 12.53 -11.60
C PHE A 64 -8.46 11.35 -10.99
N ILE A 65 -7.76 10.36 -10.45
CA ILE A 65 -8.36 9.18 -9.82
C ILE A 65 -9.27 9.59 -8.66
N LYS A 66 -8.83 10.53 -7.82
CA LYS A 66 -9.66 11.10 -6.75
C LYS A 66 -10.94 11.72 -7.29
N SER A 67 -10.84 12.57 -8.31
CA SER A 67 -12.00 13.20 -8.92
C SER A 67 -12.98 12.19 -9.50
N VAL A 68 -12.47 11.10 -10.09
CA VAL A 68 -13.29 10.01 -10.65
C VAL A 68 -14.02 9.27 -9.53
N ALA A 69 -13.32 8.94 -8.45
CA ALA A 69 -13.89 8.28 -7.28
C ALA A 69 -15.02 9.12 -6.66
N GLU A 70 -14.78 10.43 -6.50
CA GLU A 70 -15.73 11.37 -5.90
C GLU A 70 -16.96 11.57 -6.78
N PHE A 71 -16.77 11.87 -8.07
CA PHE A 71 -17.87 12.14 -8.99
C PHE A 71 -18.69 10.87 -9.27
N SER A 72 -18.04 9.73 -9.44
CA SER A 72 -18.72 8.47 -9.75
C SER A 72 -19.29 7.79 -8.49
N ARG A 73 -18.92 8.26 -7.29
CA ARG A 73 -19.29 7.67 -6.00
C ARG A 73 -18.96 6.17 -5.91
N ILE A 74 -17.79 5.78 -6.43
CA ILE A 74 -17.33 4.39 -6.40
C ILE A 74 -16.05 4.25 -5.57
N PRO A 75 -15.86 3.11 -4.88
CA PRO A 75 -14.57 2.75 -4.33
C PRO A 75 -13.53 2.58 -5.45
N VAL A 76 -12.33 3.10 -5.21
CA VAL A 76 -11.14 2.85 -6.05
C VAL A 76 -10.09 2.15 -5.20
N VAL A 77 -9.66 0.98 -5.65
CA VAL A 77 -8.60 0.18 -5.01
C VAL A 77 -7.35 0.25 -5.87
N VAL A 78 -6.23 0.63 -5.26
CA VAL A 78 -4.92 0.70 -5.93
C VAL A 78 -3.97 -0.21 -5.18
N THR A 79 -3.30 -1.12 -5.90
CA THR A 79 -2.23 -1.93 -5.32
C THR A 79 -0.90 -1.18 -5.43
N ASN A 80 -0.02 -1.45 -4.47
CA ASN A 80 1.31 -0.87 -4.43
C ASN A 80 2.31 -1.95 -4.05
N GLN A 81 3.51 -1.86 -4.63
CA GLN A 81 4.60 -2.78 -4.34
C GLN A 81 5.52 -2.18 -3.28
N VAL A 82 6.22 -3.04 -2.55
CA VAL A 82 7.25 -2.64 -1.59
C VAL A 82 8.61 -2.88 -2.25
N ARG A 83 9.51 -1.90 -2.13
CA ARG A 83 10.89 -2.00 -2.61
C ARG A 83 11.84 -2.01 -1.44
N SER A 84 12.90 -2.79 -1.54
CA SER A 84 14.04 -2.72 -0.63
C SER A 84 14.84 -1.47 -0.94
N GLN A 85 15.03 -0.60 0.04
CA GLN A 85 16.02 0.46 -0.03
C GLN A 85 17.32 -0.10 0.56
N SER A 86 18.23 -0.56 -0.32
CA SER A 86 19.61 -0.82 0.10
C SER A 86 20.23 0.52 0.48
N ARG A 87 20.64 0.67 1.74
CA ARG A 87 21.36 1.87 2.22
C ARG A 87 22.82 1.78 1.77
N ASP A 88 23.04 1.75 0.45
CA ASP A 88 24.39 1.76 -0.17
C ASP A 88 24.85 3.18 -0.53
N GLY A 89 24.15 4.19 -0.02
CA GLY A 89 24.61 5.56 0.01
C GLY A 89 24.41 6.07 1.41
N THR A 90 25.50 6.41 2.08
CA THR A 90 25.55 7.16 3.33
C THR A 90 24.58 8.33 3.23
N SER A 91 23.38 8.19 3.79
CA SER A 91 22.45 9.29 3.97
C SER A 91 22.98 10.18 5.10
N HIS A 92 24.04 10.93 4.78
CA HIS A 92 24.49 12.05 5.57
C HIS A 92 23.40 13.11 5.49
N TYR A 93 22.59 13.20 6.54
CA TYR A 93 21.83 14.42 6.77
C TYR A 93 22.82 15.53 7.15
N SER A 94 22.63 16.73 6.62
CA SER A 94 23.52 17.88 6.82
C SER A 94 23.67 18.34 8.28
N PHE A 95 22.92 17.76 9.21
CA PHE A 95 23.01 18.03 10.65
C PHE A 95 23.76 16.94 11.43
N GLN A 96 24.16 15.82 10.80
CA GLN A 96 24.84 14.73 11.51
C GLN A 96 26.33 15.03 11.63
N GLU A 97 26.71 15.62 12.76
CA GLU A 97 28.08 15.92 13.15
C GLU A 97 28.92 14.63 13.20
N GLN A 98 30.11 14.66 12.58
CA GLN A 98 31.04 13.52 12.55
C GLN A 98 31.64 13.27 13.94
N SER A 99 31.01 12.41 14.74
CA SER A 99 31.68 11.85 15.90
C SER A 99 32.60 10.72 15.43
N ARG A 100 33.90 11.02 15.36
CA ARG A 100 34.97 10.05 15.10
C ARG A 100 35.04 9.05 16.25
N GLY A 101 34.79 7.78 15.96
CA GLY A 101 35.03 6.67 16.88
C GLY A 101 34.65 5.33 16.26
N GLU A 102 35.61 4.71 15.58
CA GLU A 102 35.48 3.35 15.03
C GLU A 102 35.47 2.30 16.16
N SER A 103 34.57 1.31 16.04
CA SER A 103 34.82 -0.05 16.51
C SER A 103 34.12 -1.04 15.56
N PRO A 104 34.84 -2.03 14.98
CA PRO A 104 34.28 -2.97 14.03
C PRO A 104 33.86 -4.25 14.74
N VAL A 105 32.57 -4.40 15.05
CA VAL A 105 31.98 -5.71 15.34
C VAL A 105 30.83 -5.92 14.36
N ALA A 106 31.10 -6.76 13.37
CA ALA A 106 30.18 -7.18 12.34
C ALA A 106 28.97 -7.91 12.93
N ALA A 107 27.87 -7.18 13.11
CA ALA A 107 26.54 -7.74 13.11
C ALA A 107 25.87 -7.29 11.81
N SER A 108 25.85 -8.19 10.83
CA SER A 108 25.19 -8.05 9.53
C SER A 108 23.67 -7.99 9.68
N LYS A 109 23.14 -6.97 10.35
CA LYS A 109 21.76 -6.54 10.15
C LYS A 109 21.76 -5.66 8.91
N LEU A 110 21.68 -6.33 7.77
CA LEU A 110 21.23 -5.71 6.54
C LEU A 110 19.75 -5.35 6.78
N ASP A 111 19.49 -4.30 7.55
CA ASP A 111 18.15 -3.76 7.75
C ASP A 111 17.74 -3.09 6.44
N SER A 112 17.33 -3.94 5.47
CA SER A 112 16.74 -3.48 4.23
C SER A 112 15.43 -2.77 4.58
N HIS A 113 15.48 -1.45 4.65
CA HIS A 113 14.31 -0.65 4.96
C HIS A 113 13.31 -0.80 3.80
N LEU A 114 12.17 -1.42 4.09
CA LEU A 114 11.11 -1.64 3.12
C LEU A 114 10.32 -0.34 2.92
N VAL A 115 10.30 0.18 1.70
CA VAL A 115 9.58 1.42 1.35
C VAL A 115 8.52 1.15 0.30
N ALA A 116 7.35 1.76 0.46
CA ALA A 116 6.29 1.74 -0.53
C ALA A 116 6.74 2.40 -1.84
N ALA A 117 6.58 1.70 -2.98
CA ALA A 117 7.15 2.12 -4.26
C ALA A 117 6.61 3.46 -4.78
N LEU A 118 5.33 3.76 -4.53
CA LEU A 118 4.68 5.01 -4.92
C LEU A 118 5.08 6.23 -4.07
N GLY A 119 5.71 6.04 -2.91
CA GLY A 119 6.20 7.13 -2.06
C GLY A 119 5.13 7.89 -1.25
N ILE A 120 5.56 8.99 -0.63
CA ILE A 120 4.81 9.72 0.41
C ILE A 120 3.54 10.42 -0.11
N HIS A 121 3.58 11.03 -1.30
CA HIS A 121 2.41 11.70 -1.90
C HIS A 121 1.22 10.77 -2.02
N TRP A 122 1.44 9.53 -2.47
CA TRP A 122 0.40 8.50 -2.55
C TRP A 122 -0.08 8.05 -1.16
N ALA A 123 0.82 7.93 -0.18
CA ALA A 123 0.44 7.60 1.18
C ALA A 123 -0.50 8.66 1.81
N HIS A 124 -0.32 9.94 1.48
CA HIS A 124 -1.25 11.00 1.89
C HIS A 124 -2.52 11.04 1.04
N ALA A 125 -2.45 10.67 -0.23
CA ALA A 125 -3.58 10.72 -1.14
C ALA A 125 -4.69 9.70 -0.83
N VAL A 126 -4.35 8.50 -0.34
CA VAL A 126 -5.35 7.46 -0.05
C VAL A 126 -6.13 7.74 1.23
N SER A 127 -7.41 7.38 1.27
CA SER A 127 -8.24 7.47 2.49
C SER A 127 -8.01 6.27 3.40
N ILE A 128 -7.97 5.07 2.83
CA ILE A 128 -7.76 3.81 3.53
C ILE A 128 -6.46 3.18 3.03
N ARG A 129 -5.61 2.70 3.95
CA ARG A 129 -4.38 1.98 3.63
C ARG A 129 -4.40 0.61 4.31
N LEU A 130 -4.46 -0.44 3.48
CA LEU A 130 -4.26 -1.82 3.91
C LEU A 130 -2.82 -2.24 3.63
N ILE A 131 -2.18 -2.89 4.60
CA ILE A 131 -0.84 -3.46 4.47
C ILE A 131 -0.98 -4.97 4.60
N PHE A 132 -0.48 -5.69 3.60
CA PHE A 132 -0.44 -7.15 3.60
C PHE A 132 0.97 -7.57 4.00
N GLU A 133 1.09 -8.39 5.03
CA GLU A 133 2.38 -8.91 5.49
C GLU A 133 2.31 -10.41 5.77
N SER A 134 3.47 -11.06 5.71
CA SER A 134 3.64 -12.48 6.03
C SER A 134 4.73 -12.60 7.09
N ARG A 135 4.37 -13.12 8.27
CA ARG A 135 5.29 -13.30 9.40
C ARG A 135 5.20 -14.75 9.87
N SER A 136 6.33 -15.45 9.91
CA SER A 136 6.41 -16.85 10.37
C SER A 136 5.42 -17.81 9.70
N GLY A 137 5.14 -17.60 8.40
CA GLY A 137 4.20 -18.42 7.62
C GLY A 137 2.72 -18.01 7.73
N GLN A 138 2.38 -17.11 8.65
CA GLN A 138 1.03 -16.56 8.79
C GLN A 138 0.91 -15.21 8.05
N ARG A 139 -0.24 -14.95 7.45
CA ARG A 139 -0.52 -13.72 6.69
C ARG A 139 -1.48 -12.82 7.45
N PHE A 140 -1.20 -11.52 7.43
CA PHE A 140 -2.00 -10.50 8.11
C PHE A 140 -2.36 -9.37 7.15
N ILE A 141 -3.57 -8.85 7.31
CA ILE A 141 -3.99 -7.57 6.72
C ILE A 141 -4.06 -6.55 7.86
N LYS A 142 -3.29 -5.49 7.74
CA LYS A 142 -3.27 -4.37 8.68
C LYS A 142 -3.99 -3.17 8.08
N LEU A 143 -4.97 -2.63 8.80
CA LEU A 143 -5.49 -1.30 8.53
C LEU A 143 -4.52 -0.27 9.11
N ALA A 144 -3.69 0.34 8.26
CA ALA A 144 -2.66 1.29 8.68
C ALA A 144 -3.12 2.76 8.62
N LYS A 145 -4.16 3.05 7.85
CA LYS A 145 -4.76 4.38 7.73
C LYS A 145 -6.25 4.24 7.48
N SER A 146 -7.07 4.95 8.22
CA SER A 146 -8.51 5.11 7.99
C SER A 146 -9.01 6.39 8.66
N PRO A 147 -9.96 7.12 8.06
CA PRO A 147 -10.59 8.27 8.72
C PRO A 147 -11.62 7.87 9.78
N VAL A 148 -12.05 6.60 9.82
CA VAL A 148 -13.20 6.15 10.62
C VAL A 148 -12.88 5.01 11.58
N SER A 149 -11.64 4.51 11.58
CA SER A 149 -11.26 3.35 12.39
C SER A 149 -9.80 3.44 12.83
N PRO A 150 -9.48 3.05 14.07
CA PRO A 150 -8.09 2.97 14.54
C PRO A 150 -7.30 1.92 13.74
N PRO A 151 -5.95 1.90 13.83
CA PRO A 151 -5.17 0.83 13.26
C PRO A 151 -5.49 -0.52 13.91
N PHE A 152 -5.68 -1.56 13.10
CA PHE A 152 -5.88 -2.93 13.57
C PHE A 152 -5.36 -3.95 12.54
N ALA A 153 -5.20 -5.20 12.95
CA ALA A 153 -4.66 -6.27 12.13
C ALA A 153 -5.48 -7.55 12.31
N PHE A 154 -5.71 -8.28 11.23
CA PHE A 154 -6.39 -9.58 11.27
C PHE A 154 -5.66 -10.58 10.38
N ALA A 155 -5.63 -11.83 10.83
CA ALA A 155 -5.03 -12.91 10.06
C ALA A 155 -5.96 -13.31 8.91
N PHE A 156 -5.38 -13.77 7.81
CA PHE A 156 -6.14 -14.27 6.67
C PHE A 156 -5.44 -15.44 6.00
N ASN A 157 -6.21 -16.25 5.28
CA ASN A 157 -5.70 -17.28 4.41
C ASN A 157 -6.16 -17.05 2.96
N ILE A 158 -5.44 -17.64 2.00
CA ILE A 158 -5.84 -17.63 0.59
C ILE A 158 -6.24 -19.04 0.21
N THR A 159 -7.51 -19.23 -0.13
CA THR A 159 -8.09 -20.49 -0.59
C THR A 159 -8.37 -20.42 -2.09
N SER A 160 -8.83 -21.52 -2.69
CA SER A 160 -9.29 -21.51 -4.09
C SER A 160 -10.49 -20.59 -4.35
N SER A 161 -11.22 -20.21 -3.30
CA SER A 161 -12.35 -19.28 -3.38
C SER A 161 -11.97 -17.82 -3.13
N GLY A 162 -10.71 -17.54 -2.78
CA GLY A 162 -10.20 -16.19 -2.56
C GLY A 162 -9.63 -15.98 -1.16
N ILE A 163 -9.81 -14.78 -0.61
CA ILE A 163 -9.34 -14.40 0.73
C ILE A 163 -10.38 -14.83 1.75
N SER A 164 -9.92 -15.51 2.82
CA SER A 164 -10.76 -15.82 3.97
C SER A 164 -10.13 -15.30 5.27
N LEU A 165 -10.94 -14.65 6.10
CA LEU A 165 -10.48 -14.02 7.34
C LEU A 165 -10.45 -15.06 8.46
N LEU A 166 -9.46 -14.95 9.34
CA LEU A 166 -9.30 -15.83 10.49
C LEU A 166 -9.60 -15.04 11.77
N ASN A 167 -10.22 -15.70 12.74
CA ASN A 167 -10.36 -15.17 14.10
C ASN A 167 -9.06 -15.31 14.91
N ASP A 168 -9.07 -14.86 16.16
CA ASP A 168 -7.91 -14.94 17.07
C ASP A 168 -7.48 -16.39 17.35
N ASP A 169 -8.39 -17.36 17.21
CA ASP A 169 -8.12 -18.80 17.35
C ASP A 169 -7.66 -19.46 16.03
N GLY A 170 -7.51 -18.70 14.94
CA GLY A 170 -7.10 -19.20 13.63
C GLY A 170 -8.19 -19.95 12.83
N VAL A 171 -9.44 -19.84 13.25
CA VAL A 171 -10.62 -20.43 12.61
C VAL A 171 -11.19 -19.47 11.56
N GLU A 172 -11.64 -20.03 10.45
CA GLU A 172 -12.26 -19.29 9.34
C GLU A 172 -13.57 -18.60 9.78
N MET A 173 -13.66 -17.30 9.53
CA MET A 173 -14.82 -16.47 9.87
C MET A 173 -15.74 -16.30 8.65
N PRO A 174 -17.00 -16.78 8.69
CA PRO A 174 -17.97 -16.54 7.62
C PRO A 174 -18.41 -15.06 7.58
N GLY A 175 -18.82 -14.59 6.41
CA GLY A 175 -19.12 -13.17 6.10
C GLY A 175 -19.95 -12.36 7.12
N PRO A 176 -20.99 -12.90 7.79
CA PRO A 176 -21.78 -12.16 8.77
C PRO A 176 -21.01 -11.82 10.07
N GLU A 177 -19.97 -12.59 10.39
CA GLU A 177 -19.22 -12.54 11.66
C GLU A 177 -17.97 -11.65 11.57
N ILE A 178 -17.70 -11.05 10.40
CA ILE A 178 -16.57 -10.12 10.22
C ILE A 178 -16.71 -8.90 11.15
N HIS A 179 -17.94 -8.51 11.51
CA HIS A 179 -18.19 -7.40 12.43
C HIS A 179 -17.85 -7.70 13.90
N SER A 180 -17.67 -8.98 14.28
CA SER A 180 -17.29 -9.37 15.65
C SER A 180 -15.79 -9.50 15.87
N ILE A 181 -14.95 -9.09 14.90
CA ILE A 181 -13.49 -9.08 15.06
C ILE A 181 -13.13 -8.03 16.13
N SER A 182 -13.01 -8.48 17.37
CA SER A 182 -12.53 -7.70 18.51
C SER A 182 -11.05 -7.94 18.73
N CYS A 183 -10.18 -7.44 17.85
CA CYS A 183 -8.76 -7.48 18.13
C CYS A 183 -8.46 -6.45 19.22
N GLN A 184 -8.27 -6.90 20.46
CA GLN A 184 -7.56 -6.11 21.47
C GLN A 184 -6.22 -5.73 20.86
N GLY A 185 -5.98 -4.43 20.72
CA GLY A 185 -4.75 -3.91 20.14
C GLY A 185 -3.55 -4.60 20.78
N HIS A 186 -2.80 -5.34 19.99
CA HIS A 186 -1.45 -5.77 20.36
C HIS A 186 -0.61 -4.49 20.42
N ASN A 187 -0.70 -3.80 21.56
CA ASN A 187 0.02 -2.55 21.85
C ASN A 187 1.55 -2.75 21.79
N ASP A 188 2.03 -4.00 21.82
CA ASP A 188 3.44 -4.35 21.80
C ASP A 188 4.16 -4.14 20.45
N VAL A 189 3.44 -3.71 19.39
CA VAL A 189 4.07 -3.40 18.09
C VAL A 189 4.16 -1.89 17.83
N ILE A 190 3.56 -1.04 18.67
CA ILE A 190 3.56 0.43 18.47
C ILE A 190 4.50 1.18 19.43
N ASN A 191 5.05 0.53 20.47
CA ASN A 191 6.03 1.15 21.37
C ASN A 191 7.44 0.54 21.24
N PHE A 192 8.23 1.06 20.29
CA PHE A 192 9.69 1.09 20.43
C PHE A 192 10.15 2.49 20.06
N GLY A 193 10.22 3.38 21.06
CA GLY A 193 10.71 4.74 20.83
C GLY A 193 10.67 5.74 21.98
N SER A 194 10.15 5.41 23.16
CA SER A 194 10.20 6.34 24.29
C SER A 194 10.08 5.62 25.64
N GLU A 195 11.20 5.14 26.18
CA GLU A 195 11.44 5.04 27.62
C GLU A 195 12.82 4.42 27.84
N MET A 196 13.81 5.25 28.17
CA MET A 196 14.88 5.00 29.15
C MET A 196 15.89 6.15 29.08
N MET A 197 15.58 7.24 29.77
CA MET A 197 16.59 8.08 30.42
C MET A 197 15.97 8.58 31.73
N HIS A 198 16.22 7.82 32.80
CA HIS A 198 16.31 8.34 34.16
C HIS A 198 17.76 8.16 34.59
#